data_AF-A0A8W8JTZ5-F1
#
_entry.id   AF-A0A8W8JTZ5-F1
#
_cell.length_a   1.000
_cell.length_b   1.000
_cell.length_c   1.000
_cell.angle_alpha   90.00
_cell.angle_beta   90.00
_cell.angle_gamma   90.00
#
_symmetry.space_group_name_H-M   'P 1'
#
loop_
_entity.id
_entity.type
_entity.pdbx_description
1 polymer ?
#
loop_
_entity_poly.entity_id
_entity_poly.type
_entity_poly.pdbx_seq_one_letter_code
_entity_poly.pdbx_strand_id
1 'polypeptide(L)' 'MTLEYTWFTVTLICISYDCRDGYYGPGCISPCRYPSFGKKCQYMCLCQLYECNNIIGCHNISGTCT' A
#
# COMPACT_ATOMS: atom_id res chain seq x y z
N MET A 1 22.39 35.57 18.76
CA MET A 1 22.26 34.39 19.65
C MET A 1 20.80 33.97 19.57
N THR A 2 20.39 32.97 18.81
CA THR A 2 21.02 31.70 18.47
C THR A 2 20.81 31.39 16.98
N LEU A 3 21.93 31.35 16.24
CA LEU A 3 22.10 30.53 15.04
C LEU A 3 22.09 29.06 15.50
N GLU A 4 21.61 28.12 14.65
CA GLU A 4 21.85 26.64 14.66
C GLU A 4 20.61 25.72 14.46
N TYR A 5 19.42 26.21 14.09
CA TYR A 5 18.24 25.32 13.93
C TYR A 5 17.90 24.85 12.51
N THR A 6 18.73 25.11 11.50
CA THR A 6 18.36 24.88 10.08
C THR A 6 19.16 23.79 9.37
N TRP A 7 19.85 22.90 10.09
CA TRP A 7 20.61 21.81 9.44
C TRP A 7 20.32 20.39 9.96
N PHE A 8 19.62 20.20 11.09
CA PHE A 8 19.32 18.88 11.66
C PHE A 8 17.84 18.44 11.57
N THR A 9 16.93 19.34 11.21
CA THR A 9 15.48 19.02 11.12
C THR A 9 15.03 18.56 9.73
N VAL A 10 15.87 18.75 8.70
CA VAL A 10 15.51 18.45 7.30
C VAL A 10 15.60 16.95 6.96
N THR A 11 16.27 16.14 7.79
CA THR A 11 16.40 14.69 7.60
C THR A 11 15.23 13.86 8.17
N LEU A 12 14.38 14.44 9.02
CA LEU A 12 13.42 13.69 9.85
C LEU A 12 11.93 13.89 9.47
N ILE A 13 11.62 14.48 8.32
CA ILE A 13 10.23 14.80 7.93
C ILE A 13 9.88 14.27 6.52
N CYS A 14 10.37 13.08 6.19
CA CYS A 14 9.75 12.24 5.15
C CYS A 14 8.81 11.21 5.79
N ILE A 15 7.94 11.65 6.71
CA ILE A 15 6.84 10.81 7.19
C ILE A 15 5.86 10.69 6.03
N SER A 16 6.09 9.71 5.16
CA SER A 16 5.12 9.33 4.15
C SER A 16 3.88 8.81 4.89
N TYR A 17 2.80 9.61 4.84
CA TYR A 17 1.47 9.18 5.24
C TYR A 17 0.96 8.19 4.18
N ASP A 18 1.49 6.97 4.23
CA ASP A 18 1.04 5.89 3.36
C ASP A 18 -0.22 5.25 3.95
N CYS A 19 -1.13 4.85 3.06
CA CYS A 19 -2.28 4.08 3.48
C CYS A 19 -1.86 2.66 3.87
N ARG A 20 -2.69 2.01 4.69
CA ARG A 20 -2.54 0.57 4.92
C ARG A 20 -2.64 -0.15 3.58
N ASP A 21 -1.92 -1.26 3.47
CA ASP A 21 -1.95 -2.12 2.29
C ASP A 21 -3.40 -2.43 1.88
N GLY A 22 -3.65 -2.34 0.58
CA GLY A 22 -4.98 -2.53 0.02
C GLY A 22 -5.88 -1.31 0.02
N TYR A 23 -5.44 -0.15 0.51
CA TYR A 23 -6.24 1.09 0.52
C TYR A 23 -5.51 2.28 -0.09
N TYR A 24 -6.26 3.23 -0.62
CA TYR A 24 -5.78 4.46 -1.21
C TYR A 24 -6.78 5.62 -1.05
N GLY A 25 -6.38 6.80 -1.52
CA GLY A 25 -7.21 8.01 -1.57
C GLY A 25 -7.25 8.79 -0.26
N PRO A 26 -7.99 9.91 -0.22
CA PRO A 26 -8.12 10.73 0.98
C PRO A 26 -8.67 9.90 2.15
N GLY A 27 -7.94 9.87 3.26
CA GLY A 27 -8.35 9.13 4.46
C GLY A 27 -8.22 7.61 4.37
N CYS A 28 -7.61 7.05 3.32
CA CYS A 28 -7.37 5.61 3.17
C CYS A 28 -8.65 4.75 3.24
N ILE A 29 -9.76 5.29 2.73
CA ILE A 29 -11.07 4.62 2.73
C ILE A 29 -11.33 3.81 1.45
N SER A 30 -10.62 4.10 0.36
CA SER A 30 -10.89 3.47 -0.93
C SER A 30 -10.06 2.19 -1.04
N PRO A 31 -10.67 1.00 -1.19
CA PRO A 31 -9.94 -0.24 -1.40
C PRO A 31 -9.32 -0.26 -2.80
N CYS A 32 -8.16 -0.90 -2.96
CA CYS A 32 -7.51 -1.08 -4.25
C CYS A 32 -8.49 -1.65 -5.29
N ARG A 33 -8.48 -1.05 -6.48
CA ARG A 33 -9.34 -1.47 -7.57
C ARG A 33 -8.77 -2.72 -8.21
N TYR A 34 -9.61 -3.73 -8.48
CA TYR A 34 -9.21 -4.88 -9.29
C TYR A 34 -8.60 -4.44 -10.63
N PRO A 35 -7.49 -5.05 -11.09
CA PRO A 35 -6.83 -6.24 -10.53
C PRO A 35 -5.76 -5.93 -9.46
N SER A 36 -5.68 -4.71 -8.95
CA SER A 36 -4.59 -4.31 -8.06
C SER A 36 -4.82 -4.63 -6.58
N PHE A 37 -3.75 -4.94 -5.86
CA PHE A 37 -3.77 -5.19 -4.41
C PHE A 37 -2.46 -4.79 -3.69
N GLY A 38 -2.48 -4.85 -2.37
CA GLY A 38 -1.31 -4.68 -1.49
C GLY A 38 -0.80 -3.26 -1.36
N LYS A 39 0.50 -3.12 -1.05
CA LYS A 39 1.12 -1.82 -0.81
C LYS A 39 0.98 -0.90 -2.04
N LYS A 40 0.36 0.27 -1.85
CA LYS A 40 0.10 1.25 -2.92
C LYS A 40 -0.61 0.65 -4.15
N CYS A 41 -1.35 -0.44 -3.99
CA CYS A 41 -2.01 -1.15 -5.09
C CYS A 41 -1.04 -1.52 -6.24
N GLN A 42 0.23 -1.84 -5.94
CA GLN A 42 1.24 -2.15 -6.97
C GLN A 42 1.29 -3.63 -7.36
N TYR A 43 0.61 -4.51 -6.62
CA TYR A 43 0.54 -5.93 -6.95
C TYR A 43 -0.70 -6.23 -7.79
N MET A 44 -0.70 -7.35 -8.51
CA MET A 44 -1.77 -7.72 -9.44
C MET A 44 -2.33 -9.11 -9.14
N CYS A 45 -3.65 -9.20 -8.96
CA CYS A 45 -4.38 -10.45 -8.84
C CYS A 45 -4.40 -11.18 -10.18
N LEU A 46 -4.07 -12.48 -10.15
CA LEU A 46 -4.13 -13.39 -11.30
C LEU A 46 -5.31 -14.36 -11.19
N CYS A 47 -6.35 -13.96 -10.45
CA CYS A 47 -7.58 -14.70 -10.20
C CYS A 47 -8.80 -13.86 -10.59
N GLN A 48 -9.98 -14.46 -10.48
CA GLN A 48 -11.25 -13.77 -10.75
C GLN A 48 -11.53 -12.68 -9.69
N LEU A 49 -12.32 -11.69 -10.09
CA LEU A 49 -12.64 -10.51 -9.26
C LEU A 49 -13.11 -10.88 -7.85
N TYR A 50 -13.93 -11.90 -7.70
CA TYR A 50 -14.52 -12.31 -6.43
C TYR A 50 -13.53 -13.04 -5.49
N GLU A 51 -12.40 -13.54 -6.02
CA GLU A 51 -11.32 -14.18 -5.26
C GLU A 51 -10.18 -13.20 -4.91
N CYS A 52 -10.21 -11.99 -5.49
CA CYS A 52 -9.17 -10.99 -5.33
C CYS A 52 -9.47 -10.09 -4.13
N ASN A 53 -8.75 -10.31 -3.04
CA ASN A 53 -8.74 -9.43 -1.89
C ASN A 53 -7.80 -8.23 -2.13
N ASN A 54 -8.25 -7.02 -1.82
CA ASN A 54 -7.46 -5.80 -1.99
C ASN A 54 -6.17 -5.77 -1.15
N ILE A 55 -6.10 -6.53 -0.05
CA ILE A 55 -4.95 -6.57 0.86
C ILE A 55 -4.00 -7.71 0.49
N ILE A 56 -4.50 -8.95 0.44
CA ILE A 56 -3.67 -10.15 0.28
C ILE A 56 -3.61 -10.68 -1.16
N GLY A 57 -4.42 -10.12 -2.06
CA GLY A 57 -4.54 -10.59 -3.44
C GLY A 57 -5.44 -11.82 -3.53
N CYS A 58 -5.06 -12.79 -4.35
CA CYS A 58 -5.85 -14.01 -4.50
C CYS A 58 -5.82 -14.82 -3.21
N HIS A 59 -6.99 -15.26 -2.72
CA HIS A 59 -7.03 -16.33 -1.75
C HIS A 59 -6.23 -17.50 -2.33
N ASN A 60 -5.25 -18.00 -1.57
CA ASN A 60 -4.48 -19.19 -1.97
C ASN A 60 -5.47 -20.35 -2.13
N ILE A 61 -6.04 -20.53 -3.31
CA ILE A 61 -6.22 -21.86 -3.85
C ILE A 61 -4.77 -22.29 -4.01
N SER A 62 -4.29 -23.03 -3.00
CA SER A 62 -3.01 -23.72 -2.91
C SER A 62 -2.25 -23.67 -4.22
N GLY A 63 -1.04 -23.12 -4.22
CA GLY A 63 -0.08 -23.37 -5.27
C GLY A 63 0.11 -24.88 -5.45
N THR A 64 -0.77 -25.51 -6.22
CA THR A 64 -0.48 -26.73 -6.92
C THR A 64 0.01 -26.26 -8.27
N CYS A 65 1.31 -26.02 -8.34
CA CYS A 65 2.01 -26.26 -9.60
C CYS A 65 1.83 -27.76 -9.89
N THR A 66 0.73 -28.13 -10.54
CA THR A 66 0.56 -29.44 -11.19
C THR A 66 0.92 -29.31 -12.66
#